data_AF-A0A151ACJ5-F1
#
_entry.id   AF-A0A151ACJ5-F1
#
_cell.length_a   1.000
_cell.length_b   1.000
_cell.length_c   1.000
_cell.angle_alpha   90.00
_cell.angle_beta   90.00
_cell.angle_gamma   90.00
#
_symmetry.space_group_name_H-M   'P 1'
#
loop_
_entity.id
_entity.type
_entity.pdbx_description
1 polymer ?
#
loop_
_entity_poly.entity_id
_entity_poly.type
_entity_poly.pdbx_seq_one_letter_code
_entity_poly.pdbx_strand_id
1 'polypeptide(L)'
;MTTPVPGADVSQESVGPRENTRRWYALRYLRTCTYPATIAEVSEYVGPRVGLAPRDVESALRNRDVPALAGCDAIEFDPESGLVCLDDREPFADRVRRAISADVLSHLKPPRLKRNRQGVFY
;
A
#
# COMPACT_ATOMS: atom_id res chain seq x y z
N MET A 1 33.87 -28.76 -19.99
CA MET A 1 33.44 -28.85 -18.58
C MET A 1 32.77 -27.53 -18.26
N THR A 2 31.44 -27.55 -18.16
CA THR A 2 30.60 -26.35 -18.08
C THR A 2 30.41 -26.01 -16.60
N THR A 3 30.92 -24.87 -16.15
CA THR A 3 30.66 -24.31 -14.83
C THR A 3 29.19 -23.91 -14.69
N PRO A 4 28.46 -24.36 -13.65
CA PRO A 4 27.13 -23.83 -13.39
C PRO A 4 27.25 -22.47 -12.71
N VAL A 5 26.60 -21.47 -13.30
CA VAL A 5 26.34 -20.18 -12.65
C VAL A 5 25.28 -20.43 -11.57
N PRO A 6 25.51 -20.13 -10.29
CA PRO A 6 24.43 -20.11 -9.33
C PRO A 6 23.69 -18.79 -9.52
N GLY A 7 22.73 -18.78 -10.45
CA GLY A 7 21.61 -17.87 -10.40
C GLY A 7 20.78 -18.29 -9.20
N ALA A 8 21.07 -17.72 -8.03
CA ALA A 8 20.21 -17.85 -6.88
C ALA A 8 18.88 -17.19 -7.23
N ASP A 9 17.90 -18.06 -7.48
CA ASP A 9 16.47 -17.80 -7.46
C ASP A 9 16.17 -17.05 -6.15
N VAL A 10 16.22 -15.72 -6.20
CA VAL A 10 15.66 -14.89 -5.16
C VAL A 10 14.17 -15.08 -5.34
N SER A 11 13.59 -16.00 -4.58
CA SER A 11 12.16 -16.11 -4.40
C SER A 11 11.66 -14.74 -3.91
N GLN A 12 11.35 -13.86 -4.85
CA GLN A 12 10.60 -12.62 -4.65
C GLN A 12 9.22 -13.08 -4.18
N GLU A 13 9.05 -13.24 -2.87
CA GLU A 13 7.75 -13.50 -2.28
C GLU A 13 6.85 -12.31 -2.63
N SER A 14 6.11 -12.46 -3.72
CA SER A 14 5.15 -11.48 -4.19
C SER A 14 4.23 -11.10 -3.03
N VAL A 15 3.96 -9.80 -2.89
CA VAL A 15 3.06 -9.28 -1.85
C VAL A 15 1.77 -10.10 -1.77
N GLY A 16 1.48 -10.61 -0.57
CA GLY A 16 0.32 -11.45 -0.31
C GLY A 16 -0.99 -10.74 -0.71
N PRO A 17 -2.06 -11.48 -1.09
CA PRO A 17 -3.29 -10.85 -1.58
C PRO A 17 -3.94 -9.86 -0.61
N ARG A 18 -3.84 -10.11 0.71
CA ARG A 18 -4.43 -9.24 1.74
C ARG A 18 -3.59 -7.98 1.92
N GLU A 19 -2.28 -8.14 1.98
CA GLU A 19 -1.30 -7.05 2.02
C GLU A 19 -1.47 -6.13 0.82
N ASN A 20 -1.55 -6.71 -0.39
CA ASN A 20 -1.73 -5.94 -1.62
C ASN A 20 -3.02 -5.12 -1.58
N THR A 21 -4.13 -5.73 -1.15
CA THR A 21 -5.42 -5.04 -1.06
C THR A 21 -5.39 -3.88 -0.06
N ARG A 22 -4.77 -4.08 1.12
CA ARG A 22 -4.63 -3.01 2.12
C ARG A 22 -3.77 -1.86 1.60
N ARG A 23 -2.62 -2.15 0.99
CA ARG A 23 -1.72 -1.15 0.41
C ARG A 23 -2.39 -0.33 -0.71
N TRP A 24 -3.16 -1.00 -1.57
CA TRP A 24 -3.96 -0.31 -2.60
C TRP A 24 -4.97 0.67 -2.00
N TYR A 25 -5.72 0.25 -0.98
CA TYR A 25 -6.69 1.13 -0.34
C TYR A 25 -6.04 2.26 0.47
N ALA A 26 -4.88 2.02 1.09
CA ALA A 26 -4.11 3.05 1.76
C ALA A 26 -3.65 4.12 0.77
N LEU A 27 -3.00 3.74 -0.34
CA LEU A 27 -2.59 4.68 -1.38
C LEU A 27 -3.76 5.46 -1.97
N ARG A 28 -4.91 4.81 -2.16
CA ARG A 28 -6.11 5.46 -2.67
C ARG A 28 -6.67 6.50 -1.70
N TYR A 29 -6.66 6.20 -0.40
CA TYR A 29 -7.08 7.15 0.62
C TYR A 29 -6.13 8.35 0.66
N LEU A 30 -4.82 8.11 0.71
CA LEU A 30 -3.80 9.16 0.72
C LEU A 30 -3.89 10.07 -0.51
N ARG A 31 -4.22 9.51 -1.68
CA ARG A 31 -4.47 10.29 -2.90
C ARG A 31 -5.64 11.29 -2.76
N THR A 32 -6.59 11.03 -1.87
CA THR A 32 -7.73 11.93 -1.61
C THR A 32 -7.48 12.91 -0.48
N CYS A 33 -6.41 12.74 0.30
CA CYS A 33 -6.05 13.64 1.38
C CYS A 33 -5.36 14.89 0.85
N THR A 34 -5.63 16.03 1.46
CA THR A 34 -4.92 17.31 1.23
C THR A 34 -4.00 17.66 2.42
N TYR A 35 -3.76 16.70 3.30
CA TYR A 35 -3.00 16.82 4.53
C TYR A 35 -2.36 15.47 4.87
N PRO A 36 -1.27 15.45 5.67
CA PRO A 36 -0.72 14.21 6.22
C PRO A 36 -1.74 13.54 7.15
N ALA A 37 -2.10 12.30 6.82
CA ALA A 37 -3.06 11.52 7.59
C ALA A 37 -2.34 10.67 8.64
N THR A 38 -2.99 10.40 9.76
CA THR A 38 -2.51 9.43 10.74
C THR A 38 -2.75 7.99 10.27
N ILE A 39 -1.94 7.04 10.74
CA ILE A 39 -2.18 5.61 10.47
C ILE A 39 -3.59 5.17 10.92
N ALA A 40 -4.09 5.74 12.02
CA ALA A 40 -5.43 5.46 12.53
C ALA A 40 -6.51 5.86 11.50
N GLU A 41 -6.43 7.07 10.93
CA GLU A 41 -7.36 7.52 9.88
C GLU A 41 -7.31 6.63 8.63
N VAL A 42 -6.11 6.25 8.20
CA VAL A 42 -5.93 5.32 7.08
C VAL A 42 -6.58 3.96 7.41
N SER A 43 -6.43 3.49 8.65
CA SER A 43 -6.99 2.20 9.08
C SER A 43 -8.52 2.19 9.12
N GLU A 44 -9.15 3.29 9.53
CA GLU A 44 -10.60 3.47 9.53
C GLU A 44 -11.15 3.44 8.09
N TYR A 45 -10.41 4.01 7.14
CA TYR A 45 -10.78 3.90 5.73
C TYR A 45 -10.58 2.48 5.18
N VAL A 46 -9.45 1.84 5.47
CA VAL A 46 -9.07 0.56 4.87
C VAL A 46 -9.86 -0.61 5.47
N GLY A 47 -10.08 -0.63 6.79
CA GLY A 47 -10.71 -1.72 7.56
C GLY A 47 -11.99 -2.27 6.94
N PRO A 48 -13.05 -1.45 6.79
CA PRO A 48 -14.33 -1.88 6.21
C PRO A 48 -14.18 -2.43 4.77
N ARG A 49 -13.20 -1.95 4.01
CA ARG A 49 -12.99 -2.32 2.60
C ARG A 49 -12.26 -3.65 2.43
N VAL A 50 -11.50 -4.06 3.45
CA VAL A 50 -10.82 -5.36 3.49
C VAL A 50 -11.50 -6.37 4.42
N GLY A 51 -12.63 -5.99 5.04
CA GLY A 51 -13.41 -6.84 5.93
C GLY A 51 -12.70 -7.15 7.26
N LEU A 52 -11.88 -6.20 7.75
CA LEU A 52 -11.14 -6.32 9.02
C LEU A 52 -11.49 -5.17 9.96
N ALA A 53 -11.32 -5.38 11.26
CA ALA A 53 -11.46 -4.29 12.23
C ALA A 53 -10.37 -3.23 12.01
N PRO A 54 -10.67 -1.93 12.17
CA PRO A 54 -9.68 -0.87 12.02
C PRO A 54 -8.40 -1.10 12.83
N ARG A 55 -8.51 -1.57 14.07
CA ARG A 55 -7.36 -1.89 14.94
C ARG A 55 -6.41 -2.95 14.36
N ASP A 56 -6.94 -3.99 13.73
CA ASP A 56 -6.13 -5.05 13.11
C ASP A 56 -5.42 -4.52 11.86
N VAL A 57 -6.11 -3.66 11.10
CA VAL A 57 -5.54 -2.97 9.96
C VAL A 57 -4.49 -1.95 10.37
N GLU A 58 -4.73 -1.18 11.43
CA GLU A 58 -3.78 -0.21 11.97
C GLU A 58 -2.47 -0.88 12.34
N SER A 59 -2.54 -2.02 13.04
CA SER A 59 -1.36 -2.83 13.36
C SER A 59 -0.62 -3.29 12.11
N ALA A 60 -1.33 -3.78 11.10
CA ALA A 60 -0.71 -4.20 9.84
C ALA A 60 -0.11 -3.02 9.05
N LEU A 61 -0.77 -1.86 9.05
CA LEU A 61 -0.29 -0.64 8.42
C LEU A 61 0.98 -0.16 9.09
N ARG A 62 0.97 -0.02 10.41
CA ARG A 62 2.09 0.48 11.20
C ARG A 62 3.32 -0.40 11.10
N ASN A 63 3.15 -1.71 11.22
CA ASN A 63 4.28 -2.63 11.37
C ASN A 63 4.83 -3.17 10.04
N ARG A 64 4.09 -3.02 8.93
CA ARG A 64 4.46 -3.68 7.67
C ARG A 64 4.13 -2.87 6.43
N ASP A 65 2.89 -2.44 6.27
CA ASP A 65 2.44 -1.92 4.97
C ASP A 65 2.92 -0.48 4.71
N VAL A 66 2.86 0.41 5.71
CA VAL A 66 3.39 1.78 5.59
C VAL A 66 4.92 1.77 5.49
N PRO A 67 5.69 1.07 6.35
CA PRO A 67 7.14 0.98 6.18
C PRO A 67 7.57 0.45 4.80
N ALA A 68 6.87 -0.56 4.26
CA ALA A 68 7.18 -1.10 2.94
C ALA A 68 6.91 -0.08 1.81
N LEU A 69 5.81 0.66 1.88
CA LEU A 69 5.49 1.72 0.91
C LEU A 69 6.48 2.90 1.01
N ALA A 70 6.87 3.29 2.22
CA ALA A 70 7.86 4.34 2.44
C ALA A 70 9.25 3.92 1.97
N GLY A 71 9.65 2.66 2.21
CA GLY A 71 10.95 2.12 1.79
C GLY A 71 11.14 2.02 0.27
N CYS A 72 10.06 2.17 -0.50
CA CYS A 72 10.12 2.30 -1.96
C CYS A 72 9.62 3.67 -2.43
N ASP A 73 9.68 4.72 -1.59
CA ASP A 73 9.30 6.10 -1.91
C ASP A 73 7.90 6.24 -2.54
N ALA A 74 6.98 5.33 -2.24
CA ALA A 74 5.61 5.40 -2.74
C ALA A 74 4.73 6.33 -1.89
N ILE A 75 5.18 6.63 -0.67
CA ILE A 75 4.59 7.54 0.31
C ILE A 75 5.71 8.20 1.10
N GLU A 76 5.41 9.32 1.75
CA GLU A 76 6.24 9.84 2.84
C GLU A 76 5.65 9.35 4.18
N PHE A 77 6.53 8.95 5.10
CA PHE A 77 6.14 8.48 6.42
C PHE A 77 7.08 9.05 7.48
N ASP A 78 6.50 9.74 8.46
CA ASP A 78 7.21 10.17 9.66
C ASP A 78 6.92 9.19 10.81
N PRO A 79 7.92 8.37 11.23
CA PRO A 79 7.73 7.39 12.29
C PRO A 79 7.53 8.00 13.68
N GLU A 80 7.98 9.25 13.91
CA GLU A 80 7.84 9.90 15.21
C GLU A 80 6.41 10.39 15.43
N SER A 81 5.84 11.08 14.44
CA SER A 81 4.46 11.56 14.50
C SER A 81 3.42 10.52 14.06
N GLY A 82 3.83 9.48 13.34
CA GLY A 82 2.93 8.50 12.75
C GLY A 82 2.10 9.04 11.58
N LEU A 83 2.54 10.14 10.97
CA LEU A 83 1.89 10.79 9.84
C LEU A 83 2.38 10.20 8.52
N VAL A 84 1.45 10.08 7.58
CA VAL A 84 1.69 9.56 6.23
C VAL A 84 1.00 10.44 5.19
N CYS A 85 1.71 10.74 4.10
CA CYS A 85 1.20 11.49 2.97
C CYS A 85 1.76 10.98 1.64
N LEU A 86 1.22 11.50 0.55
CA LEU A 86 1.92 11.48 -0.73
C LEU A 86 2.71 12.78 -0.84
N ASP A 87 3.93 12.71 -1.36
CA ASP A 87 4.62 13.91 -1.84
C ASP A 87 3.73 14.60 -2.90
N ASP A 88 3.77 15.92 -3.02
CA ASP A 88 3.02 16.65 -4.06
C ASP A 88 3.82 16.80 -5.36
N ARG A 89 5.11 16.44 -5.36
CA ARG A 89 6.04 16.68 -6.48
C ARG A 89 5.98 15.64 -7.60
N GLU A 90 5.57 14.41 -7.28
CA GLU A 90 5.57 13.30 -8.22
C GLU A 90 4.12 12.92 -8.64
N PRO A 91 3.90 12.38 -9.85
CA PRO A 91 2.60 11.82 -10.22
C PRO A 91 2.24 10.54 -9.44
N PHE A 92 0.96 10.34 -9.13
CA PHE A 92 0.48 9.12 -8.46
C PHE A 92 0.83 7.83 -9.22
N ALA A 93 0.82 7.87 -10.56
CA ALA A 93 1.13 6.69 -11.38
C ALA A 93 2.59 6.23 -11.21
N ASP A 94 3.53 7.16 -11.04
CA ASP A 94 4.95 6.84 -10.91
C ASP A 94 5.25 6.18 -9.57
N ARG A 95 4.60 6.63 -8.49
CA ARG A 95 4.63 5.97 -7.17
C ARG A 95 4.15 4.54 -7.22
N VAL A 96 3.01 4.32 -7.88
CA VAL A 96 2.45 2.97 -8.05
C VAL A 96 3.40 2.09 -8.85
N ARG A 97 4.00 2.60 -9.95
CA ARG A 97 5.00 1.86 -10.73
C ARG A 97 6.21 1.49 -9.89
N ARG A 98 6.70 2.42 -9.05
CA ARG A 98 7.84 2.19 -8.15
C ARG A 98 7.52 1.10 -7.12
N ALA A 99 6.36 1.20 -6.46
CA ALA A 99 5.95 0.19 -5.49
C ALA A 99 5.73 -1.20 -6.11
N ILE A 100 5.26 -1.25 -7.36
CA ILE A 100 5.15 -2.51 -8.11
C ILE A 100 6.52 -3.06 -8.48
N SER A 101 7.44 -2.20 -8.93
CA SER A 101 8.81 -2.59 -9.27
C SER A 101 9.61 -3.07 -8.05
N ALA A 102 9.21 -2.66 -6.85
CA ALA A 102 9.77 -3.08 -5.57
C ALA A 102 9.04 -4.27 -4.92
N ASP A 103 8.09 -4.91 -5.62
CA ASP A 103 7.23 -5.99 -5.11
C ASP A 103 6.41 -5.65 -3.85
N VAL A 104 6.31 -4.37 -3.51
CA VAL A 104 5.50 -3.86 -2.40
C VAL A 104 4.01 -3.82 -2.79
N LEU A 105 3.73 -3.63 -4.06
CA LEU A 105 2.41 -3.70 -4.66
C LEU A 105 2.43 -4.65 -5.85
N SER A 106 1.29 -5.22 -6.20
CA SER A 106 1.13 -5.99 -7.43
C SER A 106 -0.12 -5.56 -8.19
N HIS A 107 -0.09 -5.79 -9.50
CA HIS A 107 -1.24 -5.57 -10.39
C HIS A 107 -2.44 -6.49 -10.07
N LEU A 108 -2.26 -7.51 -9.22
CA LEU A 108 -3.32 -8.43 -8.82
C LEU A 108 -4.32 -7.74 -7.88
N LYS A 109 -5.43 -7.30 -8.46
CA LYS A 109 -6.59 -6.65 -7.79
C LYS A 109 -6.32 -5.23 -7.27
N PRO A 110 -6.11 -4.22 -8.14
CA PRO A 110 -6.63 -2.90 -7.80
C PRO A 110 -8.13 -3.08 -7.54
N PRO A 111 -8.67 -2.63 -6.40
CA PRO A 111 -10.06 -2.89 -6.04
C PRO A 111 -10.98 -2.41 -7.17
N ARG A 112 -11.72 -3.37 -7.78
CA ARG A 112 -12.73 -3.05 -8.78
C ARG A 112 -13.84 -2.30 -8.06
N LEU A 113 -14.07 -1.07 -8.50
CA LEU A 113 -15.15 -0.20 -8.05
C LEU A 113 -16.46 -0.97 -8.03
N LYS A 114 -16.93 -1.38 -6.85
CA LYS A 114 -18.32 -1.81 -6.70
C LYS A 114 -19.11 -0.59 -6.26
N ARG A 115 -19.97 -0.10 -7.14
CA ARG A 115 -20.95 0.93 -6.82
C ARG A 115 -21.94 0.34 -5.81
N ASN A 116 -21.99 0.85 -4.58
CA ASN A 116 -23.14 0.54 -3.72
C ASN A 116 -24.39 1.26 -4.23
N ARG A 117 -25.56 0.88 -3.70
CA ARG A 117 -26.86 1.53 -3.98
C ARG A 117 -26.89 3.03 -3.64
N GLN A 118 -25.91 3.53 -2.88
CA GLN A 118 -25.79 4.92 -2.46
C GLN A 118 -24.85 5.75 -3.37
N GLY A 119 -24.29 5.15 -4.43
CA GLY A 119 -23.40 5.86 -5.36
C GLY A 119 -21.98 6.11 -4.85
N VAL A 120 -21.60 5.50 -3.73
CA VAL A 120 -20.25 5.59 -3.17
C VAL A 120 -19.35 4.53 -3.82
N PHE A 121 -18.18 4.96 -4.27
CA PHE A 121 -17.17 4.15 -4.91
C PHE A 121 -16.18 3.59 -3.86
N TYR A 122 -16.15 2.28 -3.67
CA TYR A 122 -15.09 1.55 -2.96
C TYR A 122 -14.39 0.58 -3.89
#